data_AF-A0A8S8ZEY4-F1
#
_entry.id   AF-A0A8S8ZEY4-F1
#
_cell.length_a   1.000
_cell.length_b   1.000
_cell.length_c   1.000
_cell.angle_alpha   90.00
_cell.angle_beta   90.00
_cell.angle_gamma   90.00
#
_symmetry.space_group_name_H-M   'P 1'
#
loop_
_entity.id
_entity.type
_entity.pdbx_description
1 polymer ?
#
loop_
_entity_poly.entity_id
_entity_poly.type
_entity_poly.pdbx_seq_one_letter_code
_entity_poly.pdbx_strand_id
1 'polypeptide(L)' 'MEAAGFVDIEFKDMAIPVGVWHPDKDSAERGLWWKMSIEMDLEGYLNYICHNLLGWKPEETKAFWAHVEKESNDPN' A
#
# COMPACT_ATOMS: atom_id res chain seq x y z
N MET A 1 14.13 -2.55 -19.15
CA MET A 1 13.38 -1.95 -20.27
C MET A 1 14.31 -1.73 -21.46
N GLU A 2 15.47 -1.10 -21.29
CA GLU A 2 16.47 -0.98 -22.38
C GLU A 2 16.95 -2.35 -22.90
N ALA A 3 17.23 -3.30 -22.00
CA ALA A 3 17.60 -4.67 -22.38
C ALA A 3 16.51 -5.44 -23.16
N ALA A 4 15.27 -4.95 -23.16
CA ALA A 4 14.17 -5.48 -23.97
C ALA A 4 14.04 -4.77 -25.33
N GLY A 5 14.96 -3.84 -25.66
CA GLY A 5 15.03 -3.13 -26.94
C GLY A 5 14.27 -1.80 -27.00
N PHE A 6 13.73 -1.32 -25.87
CA PHE A 6 13.12 0.02 -25.82
C PHE A 6 14.21 1.10 -25.81
N VAL A 7 14.14 2.03 -26.76
CA VAL A 7 15.17 3.06 -27.00
C VAL A 7 14.82 4.42 -26.44
N ASP A 8 13.53 4.75 -26.30
CA ASP A 8 13.05 6.00 -25.71
C ASP A 8 12.19 5.67 -24.49
N ILE A 9 12.78 5.69 -23.30
CA ILE A 9 12.08 5.38 -22.04
C ILE A 9 11.90 6.66 -21.25
N GLU A 10 10.65 7.01 -20.97
CA GLU A 10 10.30 8.11 -20.08
C GLU A 10 9.84 7.58 -18.73
N PHE A 11 10.34 8.19 -17.65
CA PHE A 11 9.91 7.90 -16.30
C PHE A 11 9.04 9.05 -15.81
N LYS A 12 7.89 8.71 -15.23
CA LYS A 12 7.03 9.66 -14.55
C LYS A 12 6.72 9.16 -13.16
N ASP A 13 7.23 9.89 -12.18
CA ASP A 13 6.87 9.66 -10.79
C ASP A 13 5.47 10.22 -10.54
N MET A 14 4.60 9.39 -9.99
CA MET A 14 3.25 9.76 -9.61
C MET A 14 3.08 9.50 -8.12
N ALA A 15 2.78 10.56 -7.37
CA ALA A 15 2.40 10.41 -5.97
C ALA A 15 1.02 9.77 -5.89
N ILE A 16 0.94 8.64 -5.20
CA ILE A 16 -0.30 7.95 -4.90
C ILE A 16 -0.59 8.19 -3.42
N PRO A 17 -1.44 9.17 -3.07
CA PRO A 17 -1.87 9.32 -1.69
C PRO A 17 -2.64 8.06 -1.27
N VAL A 18 -2.57 7.71 0.02
CA VAL A 18 -3.36 6.63 0.61
C VAL A 18 -4.18 7.25 1.74
N GLY A 19 -5.49 7.34 1.53
CA GLY A 19 -6.42 8.05 2.42
C GLY A 19 -6.71 9.49 1.99
N VAL A 20 -7.35 10.24 2.89
CA VAL A 20 -7.95 11.57 2.61
C VAL A 20 -7.16 12.75 3.18
N TRP A 21 -5.93 12.51 3.64
CA TRP A 21 -5.10 13.54 4.29
C TRP A 21 -4.54 14.59 3.33
N HIS A 22 -4.54 14.32 2.02
CA HIS A 22 -3.96 15.24 1.04
C HIS A 22 -4.83 16.52 0.93
N PRO A 23 -4.24 17.73 0.94
CA PRO A 23 -5.01 18.98 0.97
C PRO A 23 -5.79 19.27 -0.32
N ASP A 24 -5.28 18.81 -1.46
CA ASP A 24 -5.98 18.85 -2.74
C ASP A 24 -7.09 17.79 -2.81
N LYS A 25 -8.31 18.21 -3.20
CA LYS A 25 -9.51 17.37 -3.18
C LYS A 25 -9.45 16.21 -4.18
N ASP A 26 -8.97 16.45 -5.38
CA ASP A 26 -8.88 15.40 -6.42
C ASP A 26 -7.87 14.33 -6.01
N SER A 27 -6.77 14.76 -5.38
CA SER A 27 -5.77 13.87 -4.81
C SER A 27 -6.30 13.09 -3.61
N ALA A 28 -7.05 13.73 -2.72
CA ALA A 28 -7.70 13.07 -1.59
C ALA A 28 -8.72 12.02 -2.04
N GLU A 29 -9.49 12.29 -3.10
CA GLU A 29 -10.42 11.33 -3.69
C GLU A 29 -9.69 10.13 -4.27
N ARG A 30 -8.64 10.35 -5.09
CA ARG A 30 -7.79 9.25 -5.58
C ARG A 30 -7.21 8.44 -4.42
N GLY A 31 -6.78 9.10 -3.35
CA GLY A 31 -6.22 8.43 -2.18
C GLY A 31 -7.24 7.60 -1.41
N LEU A 32 -8.50 8.01 -1.38
CA LEU A 32 -9.59 7.21 -0.82
C LEU A 32 -9.78 5.91 -1.62
N TRP A 33 -9.80 5.98 -2.96
CA TRP A 33 -9.89 4.79 -3.82
C TRP A 33 -8.72 3.83 -3.62
N TRP A 34 -7.51 4.38 -3.48
CA TRP A 34 -6.31 3.60 -3.20
C TRP A 34 -6.34 2.93 -1.82
N LYS A 35 -6.74 3.66 -0.78
CA LYS A 35 -6.92 3.10 0.56
C LYS A 35 -7.88 1.92 0.55
N MET A 36 -9.06 2.07 -0.05
CA MET A 36 -10.04 0.98 -0.17
C MET A 36 -9.47 -0.22 -0.93
N SER A 37 -8.71 0.02 -2.00
CA SER A 37 -8.10 -1.05 -2.81
C SER A 37 -7.06 -1.84 -2.02
N ILE A 38 -6.25 -1.16 -1.21
CA ILE A 38 -5.23 -1.79 -0.37
C ILE A 38 -5.90 -2.55 0.77
N GLU A 39 -6.85 -1.94 1.48
CA GLU A 39 -7.51 -2.53 2.65
C GLU A 39 -8.28 -3.81 2.32
N MET A 40 -8.81 -3.95 1.09
CA MET A 40 -9.47 -5.18 0.66
C MET A 40 -8.57 -6.42 0.69
N ASP A 41 -7.25 -6.27 0.55
CA ASP A 41 -6.29 -7.40 0.49
C ASP A 41 -5.11 -7.25 1.46
N LEU A 42 -5.14 -6.26 2.36
CA LEU A 42 -3.98 -5.90 3.16
C LEU A 42 -3.52 -7.05 4.08
N GLU A 43 -4.46 -7.85 4.60
CA GLU A 43 -4.16 -9.07 5.37
C GLU A 43 -3.43 -10.13 4.52
N GLY A 44 -3.82 -10.29 3.25
CA GLY A 44 -3.18 -11.19 2.29
C GLY A 44 -1.76 -10.74 1.95
N TYR A 45 -1.58 -9.45 1.68
CA TYR A 45 -0.27 -8.84 1.46
C TYR A 45 0.67 -9.03 2.64
N LEU A 46 0.21 -8.73 3.86
CA LEU A 46 1.03 -8.87 5.06
C LEU A 46 1.36 -10.33 5.34
N ASN A 47 0.43 -11.27 5.14
CA ASN A 47 0.75 -12.69 5.23
C ASN A 47 1.79 -13.11 4.20
N TYR A 48 1.68 -12.69 2.95
CA TYR A 48 2.69 -13.03 1.96
C TYR A 48 4.07 -12.45 2.30
N ILE A 49 4.14 -11.15 2.64
CA ILE A 49 5.41 -10.49 2.91
C ILE A 49 6.01 -10.96 4.24
N CYS A 50 5.28 -10.83 5.34
CA CYS A 50 5.79 -11.12 6.67
C CYS A 50 6.02 -12.61 6.87
N HIS A 51 5.04 -13.47 6.54
CA HIS A 51 5.19 -14.92 6.73
C HIS A 51 6.02 -15.57 5.64
N ASN A 52 5.63 -15.45 4.35
CA ASN A 52 6.28 -16.23 3.29
C ASN A 52 7.66 -15.69 2.89
N LEU A 53 7.85 -14.37 2.87
CA LEU A 53 9.14 -13.78 2.46
C LEU A 53 10.08 -13.53 3.64
N LEU A 54 9.57 -13.04 4.77
CA LEU A 54 10.38 -12.65 5.93
C LEU A 54 10.42 -13.72 7.04
N GLY A 55 9.65 -14.80 6.92
CA GLY A 55 9.70 -15.95 7.82
C GLY A 55 9.05 -15.72 9.19
N TRP A 56 8.20 -14.70 9.34
CA TRP A 56 7.45 -14.46 10.57
C TRP A 56 6.46 -15.60 10.83
N LYS A 57 6.10 -15.82 12.08
CA LYS A 57 4.99 -16.72 12.40
C LYS A 57 3.65 -16.09 12.03
N PRO A 58 2.64 -16.87 11.64
CA PRO A 58 1.31 -16.34 11.32
C PRO A 58 0.71 -15.48 12.43
N GLU A 59 0.94 -15.83 13.70
CA GLU A 59 0.44 -15.07 14.85
C GLU A 59 1.10 -13.68 14.96
N GLU A 60 2.39 -13.58 14.62
CA GLU A 60 3.13 -12.31 14.63
C GLU A 60 2.61 -11.39 13.52
N THR A 61 2.39 -11.93 12.32
CA THR A 61 1.77 -11.19 11.21
C THR A 61 0.37 -10.71 11.56
N LYS A 62 -0.45 -11.56 12.20
CA LYS A 62 -1.80 -11.20 12.62
C LYS A 62 -1.81 -10.11 13.69
N ALA A 63 -0.90 -10.17 14.65
CA ALA A 63 -0.75 -9.12 15.66
C ALA A 63 -0.33 -7.78 15.01
N PHE A 64 0.62 -7.84 14.08
CA PHE A 64 1.03 -6.65 13.32
C PHE A 64 -0.10 -6.06 12.49
N TRP A 65 -0.88 -6.90 11.80
CA TRP A 65 -2.06 -6.46 11.06
C TRP A 65 -3.05 -5.66 11.93
N ALA A 66 -3.36 -6.15 13.13
CA ALA A 66 -4.25 -5.45 14.05
C ALA A 66 -3.73 -4.05 14.44
N HIS A 67 -2.41 -3.87 14.54
CA HIS A 67 -1.81 -2.56 14.74
C HIS A 67 -1.95 -1.67 13.50
N VAL A 68 -1.66 -2.21 12.31
CA VAL A 68 -1.79 -1.46 11.04
C VAL A 68 -3.22 -0.99 10.80
N GLU A 69 -4.22 -1.84 11.01
CA GLU A 69 -5.64 -1.49 10.86
C GLU A 69 -6.04 -0.37 11.81
N LYS A 70 -5.58 -0.44 13.07
CA LYS A 70 -5.86 0.58 14.08
C LYS A 70 -5.28 1.95 13.67
N GLU A 71 -3.99 1.99 13.33
CA GLU A 71 -3.30 3.23 12.98
C GLU A 71 -3.81 3.79 11.63
N SER A 72 -4.16 2.93 10.67
CA SER A 72 -4.67 3.37 9.36
C SER A 72 -6.03 4.05 9.44
N ASN A 73 -6.77 3.80 10.52
CA ASN A 73 -8.07 4.39 10.79
C ASN A 73 -8.01 5.48 11.87
N ASP A 74 -6.83 5.78 12.41
CA ASP A 74 -6.66 6.91 13.32
C ASP A 74 -6.73 8.22 12.50
N PRO A 75 -7.66 9.13 12.83
CA PRO A 75 -7.73 10.43 12.16
C PRO A 75 -6.63 11.41 12.60
N ASN A 76 -5.77 11.07 13.57
CA ASN A 76 -4.74 11.96 14.14
C ASN A 76 -3.31 11.62 13.73
#